data_AF-A0A414URY2-F1
#
_entry.id   AF-A0A414URY2-F1
#
_cell.length_a   1.000
_cell.length_b   1.000
_cell.length_c   1.000
_cell.angle_alpha   90.00
_cell.angle_beta   90.00
_cell.angle_gamma   90.00
#
_symmetry.space_group_name_H-M   'P 1'
#
loop_
_entity.id
_entity.type
_entity.pdbx_description
1 polymer ?
#
loop_
_entity_poly.entity_id
_entity_poly.type
_entity_poly.pdbx_seq_one_letter_code
_entity_poly.pdbx_strand_id
1 'polypeptide(L)'
;MIKMINEMMQSLTVFKVGTWITVIFTILLIILLFMKTSRDERGRAIIGTASIYSTIVFIVLVNILAKISLNIEVNYVSMSNCIQWIYNIVIMVESIVIIVLKKIR
;
A
#
# COMPACT_ATOMS: atom_id res chain seq x y z
N MET A 1 -5.60 -12.70 19.71
CA MET A 1 -5.46 -12.17 18.33
C MET A 1 -5.88 -10.70 18.26
N ILE A 2 -7.15 -10.36 18.57
CA ILE A 2 -7.63 -8.95 18.51
C ILE A 2 -6.88 -8.00 19.45
N LYS A 3 -6.58 -8.42 20.69
CA LYS A 3 -5.76 -7.61 21.63
C LYS A 3 -4.37 -7.27 21.07
N MET A 4 -3.69 -8.25 20.47
CA MET A 4 -2.37 -8.06 19.85
C MET A 4 -2.43 -7.09 18.67
N ILE A 5 -3.49 -7.18 17.85
CA ILE A 5 -3.73 -6.22 16.76
C ILE A 5 -3.93 -4.82 17.34
N ASN A 6 -4.72 -4.67 18.40
CA ASN A 6 -4.96 -3.38 19.04
C ASN A 6 -3.67 -2.76 19.60
N GLU A 7 -2.84 -3.56 20.30
CA GLU A 7 -1.53 -3.13 20.81
C GLU A 7 -0.58 -2.70 19.70
N MET A 8 -0.53 -3.46 18.59
CA MET A 8 0.28 -3.10 17.42
C MET A 8 -0.21 -1.80 16.77
N MET A 9 -1.52 -1.62 16.63
CA MET A 9 -2.10 -0.41 16.02
C MET A 9 -1.90 0.81 16.91
N GLN A 10 -1.86 0.67 18.24
CA GLN A 10 -1.57 1.78 19.14
C GLN A 10 -0.07 2.10 19.26
N SER A 11 0.81 1.29 18.69
CA SER A 11 2.25 1.46 18.84
C SER A 11 2.80 2.62 17.99
N LEU A 12 3.41 3.59 18.67
CA LEU A 12 4.12 4.70 18.04
C LEU A 12 5.37 4.23 17.28
N THR A 13 6.00 3.15 17.74
CA THR A 13 7.18 2.57 17.09
C THR A 13 6.79 1.97 15.74
N VAL A 14 5.68 1.22 15.70
CA VAL A 14 5.13 0.66 14.45
C VAL A 14 4.79 1.78 13.47
N PHE A 15 4.24 2.89 13.96
CA PHE A 15 3.93 4.06 13.14
C PHE A 15 5.17 4.73 12.54
N LYS A 16 6.22 4.94 13.34
CA LYS A 16 7.48 5.51 12.86
C LYS A 16 8.13 4.62 11.79
N VAL A 17 8.16 3.31 12.02
CA VAL A 17 8.69 2.35 11.03
C VAL A 17 7.84 2.35 9.77
N GLY A 18 6.52 2.31 9.91
CA GLY A 18 5.57 2.39 8.80
C GLY A 18 5.79 3.63 7.96
N THR A 19 6.08 4.78 8.58
CA THR A 19 6.35 6.05 7.91
C THR A 19 7.63 6.02 7.08
N TRP A 20 8.72 5.47 7.60
CA TRP A 20 9.95 5.31 6.82
C TRP A 20 9.72 4.39 5.61
N ILE A 21 8.99 3.29 5.79
CA ILE A 21 8.62 2.38 4.70
C ILE A 21 7.78 3.12 3.64
N THR A 22 6.80 3.92 4.07
CA THR A 22 5.97 4.74 3.18
C THR A 22 6.82 5.63 2.31
N VAL A 23 7.73 6.40 2.90
CA VAL A 23 8.60 7.31 2.16
C VAL A 23 9.43 6.55 1.11
N ILE A 24 10.05 5.44 1.50
CA ILE A 24 10.88 4.63 0.60
C ILE A 24 10.06 4.08 -0.57
N PHE A 25 8.90 3.48 -0.30
CA PHE A 25 8.06 2.89 -1.34
C PHE A 25 7.40 3.93 -2.24
N THR A 26 7.00 5.10 -1.71
CA THR A 26 6.49 6.19 -2.53
C THR A 26 7.55 6.70 -3.50
N ILE A 27 8.80 6.89 -3.04
CA ILE A 27 9.90 7.31 -3.90
C ILE A 27 10.15 6.26 -5.01
N LEU A 28 10.17 4.96 -4.65
CA LEU A 28 10.32 3.88 -5.63
C LEU A 28 9.19 3.86 -6.67
N LEU A 29 7.94 4.01 -6.22
CA LEU A 29 6.79 4.05 -7.12
C LEU A 29 6.87 5.27 -8.06
N ILE A 30 7.24 6.45 -7.56
CA ILE A 30 7.46 7.64 -8.38
C ILE A 30 8.51 7.34 -9.46
N ILE A 31 9.67 6.80 -9.09
CA ILE A 31 10.71 6.43 -10.06
C ILE A 31 10.13 5.48 -11.11
N LEU A 32 9.40 4.43 -10.70
CA LEU A 32 8.75 3.50 -11.61
C LEU A 32 7.74 4.17 -12.55
N LEU A 33 6.96 5.15 -12.10
CA LEU A 33 5.99 5.86 -12.95
C LEU A 33 6.67 6.77 -14.01
N PHE A 34 7.86 7.28 -13.72
CA PHE A 34 8.62 8.16 -14.62
C PHE A 34 9.64 7.44 -15.50
N MET A 35 10.02 6.20 -15.18
CA MET A 35 10.89 5.41 -16.04
C MET A 35 10.28 5.17 -17.42
N LYS A 36 11.02 5.50 -18.49
CA LYS A 36 10.62 5.24 -19.88
C LYS A 36 10.31 3.76 -20.14
N THR A 37 10.98 2.83 -19.45
CA THR A 37 10.75 1.39 -19.56
C THR A 37 9.42 0.93 -18.96
N SER A 38 8.73 1.76 -18.18
CA SER A 38 7.38 1.47 -17.67
C SER A 38 6.27 1.84 -18.67
N ARG A 39 6.67 2.34 -19.84
CA ARG A 39 5.82 2.93 -20.86
C ARG A 39 5.99 2.11 -22.15
N ASP A 40 5.05 1.21 -22.39
CA ASP A 40 4.96 0.38 -23.61
C ASP A 40 4.80 1.25 -24.88
N GLU A 41 4.65 0.69 -26.08
CA GLU A 41 4.52 1.46 -27.35
C GLU A 41 3.35 2.48 -27.38
N ARG A 42 2.40 2.40 -26.42
CA ARG A 42 1.32 3.38 -26.13
C ARG A 42 1.44 4.10 -24.78
N GLY A 43 2.57 3.92 -24.10
CA GLY A 43 3.03 4.62 -22.92
C GLY A 43 2.31 4.38 -21.58
N ARG A 44 1.16 3.69 -21.56
CA ARG A 44 0.28 3.62 -20.38
C ARG A 44 -0.27 2.25 -20.00
N ALA A 45 -0.12 1.23 -20.84
CA ALA A 45 -0.78 -0.06 -20.60
C ALA A 45 -0.27 -0.77 -19.34
N ILE A 46 1.05 -0.75 -19.08
CA ILE A 46 1.66 -1.42 -17.91
C ILE A 46 1.20 -0.77 -16.59
N ILE A 47 1.37 0.55 -16.48
CA ILE A 47 0.98 1.32 -15.28
C ILE A 47 -0.53 1.18 -15.05
N GLY A 48 -1.35 1.37 -16.09
CA GLY A 48 -2.81 1.26 -15.96
C GLY A 48 -3.26 -0.13 -15.51
N THR A 49 -2.61 -1.19 -15.99
CA THR A 49 -2.93 -2.56 -15.54
C THR A 49 -2.52 -2.77 -14.08
N ALA A 50 -1.34 -2.27 -13.68
CA ALA A 50 -0.87 -2.36 -12.30
C ALA A 50 -1.79 -1.61 -11.32
N SER A 51 -2.25 -0.42 -11.68
CA SER A 51 -3.17 0.37 -10.85
C SER A 51 -4.53 -0.31 -10.66
N ILE A 52 -5.01 -1.11 -11.63
CA ILE A 52 -6.24 -1.90 -11.46
C ILE A 52 -6.06 -2.95 -10.35
N TYR A 53 -4.96 -3.70 -10.38
CA TYR A 53 -4.67 -4.70 -9.35
C TYR A 53 -4.49 -4.07 -7.96
N SER A 54 -3.78 -2.94 -7.87
CA SER A 54 -3.60 -2.23 -6.59
C SER A 54 -4.93 -1.67 -6.05
N THR A 55 -5.82 -1.20 -6.93
CA THR A 55 -7.18 -0.76 -6.56
C THR A 55 -8.03 -1.90 -5.99
N ILE A 56 -7.98 -3.10 -6.57
CA ILE A 56 -8.71 -4.27 -6.05
C ILE A 56 -8.23 -4.60 -4.63
N VAL A 57 -6.91 -4.61 -4.41
CA VAL A 57 -6.33 -4.85 -3.09
C VAL A 57 -6.77 -3.78 -2.09
N PHE A 58 -6.76 -2.51 -2.49
CA PHE A 58 -7.24 -1.40 -1.66
C PHE A 58 -8.69 -1.62 -1.19
N ILE A 59 -9.61 -1.98 -2.09
CA ILE A 59 -11.02 -2.24 -1.76
C ILE A 59 -11.13 -3.34 -0.69
N VAL A 60 -10.39 -4.44 -0.85
CA VAL A 60 -10.40 -5.54 0.13
C VAL A 60 -9.88 -5.07 1.49
N LEU A 61 -8.76 -4.36 1.52
CA LEU A 61 -8.12 -3.89 2.76
C LEU A 61 -9.00 -2.90 3.54
N VAL A 62 -9.65 -1.96 2.86
CA VAL A 62 -10.53 -0.98 3.53
C VAL A 62 -11.75 -1.66 4.15
N ASN A 63 -12.32 -2.67 3.49
CA ASN A 63 -13.42 -3.45 4.06
C ASN A 63 -12.98 -4.27 5.28
N ILE A 64 -11.77 -4.85 5.23
CA ILE A 64 -11.17 -5.53 6.39
C ILE A 64 -10.97 -4.54 7.55
N LEU A 65 -10.44 -3.34 7.27
CA LEU A 65 -10.27 -2.30 8.27
C LEU A 65 -11.60 -1.93 8.93
N ALA A 66 -12.65 -1.71 8.14
CA ALA A 66 -13.98 -1.37 8.65
C ALA A 66 -14.57 -2.46 9.56
N LYS A 67 -14.27 -3.73 9.29
CA LYS A 67 -14.70 -4.83 10.17
C LYS A 67 -13.87 -4.92 11.44
N ILE A 68 -12.58 -4.65 11.36
CA ILE A 68 -11.67 -4.67 12.53
C ILE A 68 -11.91 -3.47 13.44
N SER A 69 -12.25 -2.29 12.89
CA SER A 69 -12.48 -1.06 13.66
C SER A 69 -13.61 -1.18 14.70
N LEU A 70 -14.56 -2.10 14.51
CA LEU A 70 -15.58 -2.43 15.51
C LEU A 70 -15.02 -3.06 16.80
N ASN A 71 -13.81 -3.61 16.74
CA ASN A 71 -13.21 -4.42 17.79
C ASN A 71 -11.89 -3.85 18.33
N ILE A 72 -11.45 -2.69 17.82
CA ILE A 72 -10.23 -2.00 18.25
C ILE A 72 -10.57 -0.60 18.74
N GLU A 73 -9.68 -0.03 19.57
CA GLU A 73 -9.86 1.34 20.04
C GLU A 73 -9.38 2.32 18.96
N VAL A 74 -10.31 3.15 18.48
CA VAL A 74 -10.04 4.12 17.41
C VAL A 74 -9.54 5.42 18.02
N ASN A 75 -8.27 5.71 17.82
CA ASN A 75 -7.64 6.97 18.16
C ASN A 75 -6.73 7.41 17.00
N TYR A 76 -6.12 8.59 17.12
CA TYR A 76 -5.28 9.14 16.06
C TYR A 76 -4.15 8.18 15.64
N VAL A 77 -3.47 7.55 16.60
CA VAL A 77 -2.33 6.66 16.34
C VAL A 77 -2.81 5.38 15.66
N SER A 78 -3.88 4.75 16.16
CA SER A 78 -4.40 3.51 15.60
C SER A 78 -4.94 3.70 14.18
N MET A 79 -5.68 4.78 13.92
CA MET A 79 -6.18 5.06 12.58
C MET A 79 -5.05 5.43 11.61
N SER A 80 -4.08 6.24 12.05
CA SER A 80 -2.92 6.60 11.22
C SER A 80 -2.09 5.38 10.86
N ASN A 81 -1.84 4.47 11.82
CA ASN A 81 -1.18 3.20 11.57
C ASN A 81 -1.93 2.37 10.53
N CYS A 82 -3.23 2.15 10.72
CA CYS A 82 -4.07 1.38 9.79
C CYS A 82 -4.00 1.93 8.35
N ILE A 83 -4.24 3.23 8.19
CA ILE A 83 -4.23 3.88 6.87
C ILE A 83 -2.84 3.78 6.22
N GLN A 84 -1.78 3.99 7.00
CA GLN A 84 -0.41 3.95 6.51
C GLN A 84 -0.01 2.55 6.02
N TRP A 85 -0.36 1.51 6.77
CA TRP A 85 -0.09 0.13 6.36
C TRP A 85 -0.91 -0.29 5.14
N ILE A 86 -2.16 0.16 5.02
CA ILE A 86 -2.96 -0.05 3.81
C ILE A 86 -2.26 0.58 2.60
N TYR A 87 -1.84 1.84 2.72
CA TYR A 87 -1.12 2.53 1.66
C TYR A 87 0.16 1.78 1.28
N ASN A 88 0.96 1.35 2.25
CA ASN A 88 2.20 0.60 2.03
C ASN A 88 1.97 -0.71 1.28
N ILE A 89 0.89 -1.45 1.59
CA ILE A 89 0.56 -2.69 0.88
C ILE A 89 0.13 -2.38 -0.56
N VAL A 90 -0.71 -1.36 -0.76
CA VAL A 90 -1.22 -0.99 -2.10
C VAL A 90 -0.09 -0.59 -3.03
N ILE A 91 0.81 0.29 -2.61
CA ILE A 91 1.96 0.73 -3.42
C ILE A 91 2.95 -0.41 -3.67
N MET A 92 3.11 -1.33 -2.72
CA MET A 92 3.96 -2.50 -2.87
C MET A 92 3.39 -3.43 -3.96
N VAL A 93 2.09 -3.72 -3.92
CA VAL A 93 1.42 -4.51 -4.96
C VAL A 93 1.56 -3.82 -6.32
N GLU A 94 1.30 -2.52 -6.40
CA GLU A 94 1.44 -1.77 -7.67
C GLU A 94 2.87 -1.87 -8.22
N SER A 95 3.87 -1.65 -7.37
CA SER A 95 5.28 -1.72 -7.76
C SER A 95 5.68 -3.12 -8.22
N ILE A 96 5.25 -4.18 -7.51
CA ILE A 96 5.51 -5.57 -7.90
C ILE A 96 4.86 -5.87 -9.26
N VAL A 97 3.61 -5.47 -9.46
CA VAL A 97 2.91 -5.72 -10.73
C VAL A 97 3.60 -4.98 -11.88
N ILE A 98 4.05 -3.74 -11.68
CA ILE A 98 4.84 -3.00 -12.67
C ILE A 98 6.11 -3.79 -13.02
N ILE A 99 6.87 -4.25 -12.02
CA ILE A 99 8.13 -4.99 -12.23
C ILE A 99 7.88 -6.31 -12.98
N VAL A 100 6.83 -7.04 -12.61
CA VAL A 100 6.47 -8.31 -13.26
C VAL A 100 6.04 -8.07 -14.70
N LEU A 101 5.17 -7.10 -14.95
CA LEU A 101 4.70 -6.77 -16.30
C LEU A 101 5.83 -6.30 -17.22
N LYS A 102 6.80 -5.54 -16.70
CA LYS A 102 8.03 -5.15 -17.41
C LYS A 102 8.93 -6.32 -17.83
N LYS A 103 8.80 -7.47 -17.16
CA LYS A 103 9.60 -8.66 -17.46
C LYS A 103 8.92 -9.56 -18.47
N ILE A 104 7.59 -9.49 -18.57
CA ILE A 104 6.77 -10.32 -19.45
C ILE A 104 6.54 -9.64 -20.80
N ARG A 105 6.44 -8.31 -20.82
CA ARG A 105 6.32 -7.47 -22.03
C ARG A 105 7.63 -6.77 -22.29
#